data_AF-A0A2N2FBR0-F1
#
_entry.id   AF-A0A2N2FBR0-F1
#
_cell.length_a   1.000
_cell.length_b   1.000
_cell.length_c   1.000
_cell.angle_alpha   90.00
_cell.angle_beta   90.00
_cell.angle_gamma   90.00
#
_symmetry.space_group_name_H-M   'P 1'
#
loop_
_entity.id
_entity.type
_entity.pdbx_description
1 polymer ?
#
loop_
_entity_poly.entity_id
_entity_poly.type
_entity_poly.pdbx_seq_one_letter_code
_entity_poly.pdbx_strand_id
1 'polypeptide(L)'
;MKKKNFAKHNVSMTTSLRGLCKNLLEEQKRNWPLLVAAHRDLANVRTRLISAGGYDVYVQFNPARSVSSGAAVDHESIKNRPCFLCDSNLPHEQKGVLYKNNYLILCNPAPIFAEHFTVVHMQHQPQAIAGSVDSLLDFTADMSPDYAVFYNGPACGASAPDHLHFQAMPANTLPLQQSLPGNFRLIKDAAVRIYYPEGINRTALVLEGRDKDSLLAQFDRLLRAAQNVLSVRSEPMINVLCSYDDGVWRIIVFLRSKHRPDAFYAEGEQRIFVSPGTIDMAGFIITPLEADFNSLDFKKISSLYAEVSLSEDTMEKIINEL
;
A
#
# COMPACT_ATOMS: atom_id res chain seq x y z
N MET A 1 -10.57 31.76 7.55
CA MET A 1 -10.36 30.29 7.55
C MET A 1 -10.76 29.74 8.91
N LYS A 2 -11.75 28.84 9.00
CA LYS A 2 -11.98 28.08 10.23
C LYS A 2 -10.76 27.17 10.44
N LYS A 3 -10.16 27.18 11.64
CA LYS A 3 -9.06 26.27 11.98
C LYS A 3 -9.59 24.83 11.88
N LYS A 4 -8.96 23.98 11.06
CA LYS A 4 -9.22 22.54 11.08
C LYS A 4 -8.75 21.97 12.41
N ASN A 5 -9.56 21.08 12.99
CA ASN A 5 -9.26 20.46 14.28
C ASN A 5 -8.42 19.21 14.04
N PHE A 6 -7.16 19.26 14.49
CA PHE A 6 -6.26 18.11 14.49
C PHE A 6 -5.98 17.68 15.93
N ALA A 7 -6.21 16.40 16.23
CA ALA A 7 -5.65 15.81 17.43
C ALA A 7 -4.14 15.66 17.24
N LYS A 8 -3.33 15.91 18.27
CA LYS A 8 -1.87 15.72 18.16
C LYS A 8 -1.48 14.41 18.82
N HIS A 9 -0.63 13.61 18.18
CA HIS A 9 0.03 12.50 18.85
C HIS A 9 1.47 12.90 19.20
N ASN A 10 1.73 13.01 20.50
CA ASN A 10 3.08 13.15 21.07
C ASN A 10 3.35 11.95 21.97
N VAL A 11 4.61 11.52 22.07
CA VAL A 11 5.06 10.36 22.87
C VAL A 11 4.60 10.41 24.35
N SER A 12 4.26 11.61 24.86
CA SER A 12 3.79 11.86 26.24
C SER A 12 2.26 11.75 26.45
N MET A 13 1.45 11.44 25.43
CA MET A 13 -0.01 11.35 25.62
C MET A 13 -0.44 10.01 26.21
N THR A 14 -1.49 10.03 27.05
CA THR A 14 -2.10 8.85 27.66
C THR A 14 -2.83 7.93 26.67
N THR A 15 -3.16 8.43 25.47
CA THR A 15 -3.80 7.65 24.40
C THR A 15 -2.78 7.25 23.33
N SER A 16 -2.72 5.97 23.00
CA SER A 16 -1.89 5.44 21.92
C SER A 16 -2.30 6.02 20.55
N LEU A 17 -1.39 6.01 19.58
CA LEU A 17 -1.68 6.46 18.22
C LEU A 17 -2.89 5.73 17.63
N ARG A 18 -2.94 4.40 17.80
CA ARG A 18 -4.09 3.56 17.41
C ARG A 18 -5.40 4.02 18.03
N GLY A 19 -5.39 4.35 19.32
CA GLY A 19 -6.56 4.87 20.03
C GLY A 19 -7.05 6.20 19.44
N LEU A 20 -6.13 7.09 19.08
CA LEU A 20 -6.47 8.34 18.39
C LEU A 20 -7.07 8.09 17.00
N CYS A 21 -6.50 7.17 16.21
CA CYS A 21 -7.01 6.80 14.89
C CYS A 21 -8.42 6.18 14.96
N LYS A 22 -8.67 5.28 15.92
CA LYS A 22 -10.00 4.68 16.15
C LYS A 22 -11.03 5.72 16.57
N ASN A 23 -10.66 6.62 17.48
CA ASN A 23 -11.53 7.73 17.89
C ASN A 23 -11.84 8.68 16.73
N LEU A 24 -10.84 9.02 15.90
CA LEU A 24 -11.03 9.82 14.69
C LEU A 24 -12.01 9.13 13.74
N LEU A 25 -11.84 7.82 13.49
CA LEU A 25 -12.70 7.05 12.60
C LEU A 25 -14.15 7.06 13.07
N GLU A 26 -14.38 6.76 14.35
CA GLU A 26 -15.73 6.77 14.92
C GLU A 26 -16.38 8.16 14.89
N GLU A 27 -15.60 9.21 15.13
CA GLU A 27 -16.09 10.58 15.00
C GLU A 27 -16.45 10.93 13.55
N GLN A 28 -15.57 10.62 12.59
CA GLN A 28 -15.75 10.96 11.18
C GLN A 28 -16.88 10.14 10.54
N LYS A 29 -17.10 8.90 10.96
CA LYS A 29 -18.27 8.07 10.59
C LYS A 29 -19.61 8.62 11.08
N ARG A 30 -19.62 9.67 11.91
CA ARG A 30 -20.85 10.39 12.33
C ARG A 30 -20.98 11.76 11.69
N ASN A 31 -19.85 12.43 11.45
CA ASN A 31 -19.82 13.86 11.16
C ASN A 31 -19.33 14.23 9.76
N TRP A 32 -18.77 13.30 8.99
CA TRP A 32 -18.30 13.54 7.63
C TRP A 32 -19.16 12.76 6.62
N PRO A 33 -20.12 13.40 5.94
CA PRO A 33 -21.11 12.72 5.08
C PRO A 33 -20.49 11.82 4.01
N LEU A 34 -19.36 12.21 3.43
CA LEU A 34 -18.66 11.41 2.43
C LEU A 34 -18.17 10.08 3.01
N LEU A 35 -17.57 10.10 4.21
CA LEU A 35 -17.10 8.88 4.87
C LEU A 35 -18.26 8.00 5.34
N VAL A 36 -19.35 8.62 5.82
CA VAL A 36 -20.59 7.89 6.17
C VAL A 36 -21.09 7.08 4.97
N ALA A 37 -21.20 7.72 3.81
CA ALA A 37 -21.62 7.06 2.57
C ALA A 37 -20.63 5.96 2.16
N ALA A 38 -19.32 6.24 2.21
CA ALA A 38 -18.28 5.28 1.86
C ALA A 38 -18.31 4.02 2.74
N HIS A 39 -18.57 4.15 4.05
CA HIS A 39 -18.71 2.99 4.94
C HIS A 39 -20.00 2.21 4.71
N ARG A 40 -21.10 2.87 4.33
CA ARG A 40 -22.33 2.20 3.93
C ARG A 40 -22.10 1.39 2.64
N ASP A 41 -21.39 1.96 1.67
CA ASP A 41 -21.07 1.26 0.42
C ASP A 41 -20.11 0.11 0.68
N LEU A 42 -19.12 0.29 1.58
CA LEU A 42 -18.21 -0.75 2.02
C LEU A 42 -18.95 -1.95 2.65
N ALA A 43 -20.04 -1.72 3.40
CA ALA A 43 -20.83 -2.81 3.98
C ALA A 43 -21.52 -3.70 2.93
N ASN A 44 -21.64 -3.23 1.67
CA ASN A 44 -22.26 -3.94 0.56
C ASN A 44 -21.25 -4.59 -0.40
N VAL A 45 -19.94 -4.51 -0.11
CA VAL A 45 -18.92 -5.15 -0.96
C VAL A 45 -19.05 -6.66 -0.90
N ARG A 46 -18.78 -7.32 -2.03
CA ARG A 46 -18.72 -8.78 -2.10
C ARG A 46 -17.27 -9.21 -2.18
N THR A 47 -16.93 -10.29 -1.49
CA THR A 47 -15.61 -10.89 -1.56
C THR A 47 -15.75 -12.37 -1.87
N ARG A 48 -14.84 -12.92 -2.67
CA ARG A 48 -14.70 -14.36 -2.86
C ARG A 48 -13.24 -14.77 -2.80
N LEU A 49 -13.01 -16.00 -2.37
CA LEU A 49 -11.69 -16.61 -2.28
C LEU A 49 -11.41 -17.45 -3.52
N ILE A 50 -10.20 -17.36 -4.04
CA ILE A 50 -9.65 -18.23 -5.07
C ILE A 50 -8.43 -18.92 -4.46
N SER A 51 -8.52 -20.23 -4.25
CA SER A 51 -7.45 -21.07 -3.71
C SER A 51 -6.94 -22.00 -4.80
N ALA A 52 -5.79 -21.67 -5.38
CA ALA A 52 -5.14 -22.47 -6.41
C ALA A 52 -3.64 -22.18 -6.44
N GLY A 53 -2.83 -23.12 -6.94
CA GLY A 53 -1.37 -22.94 -7.05
C GLY A 53 -0.63 -22.72 -5.72
N GLY A 54 -1.20 -23.16 -4.60
CA GLY A 54 -0.53 -23.14 -3.28
C GLY A 54 -0.63 -21.81 -2.51
N TYR A 55 -1.39 -20.83 -3.00
CA TYR A 55 -1.68 -19.61 -2.26
C TYR A 55 -3.12 -19.13 -2.49
N ASP A 56 -3.58 -18.31 -1.55
CA ASP A 56 -4.92 -17.75 -1.55
C ASP A 56 -4.94 -16.33 -2.12
N VAL A 57 -5.98 -16.03 -2.90
CA VAL A 57 -6.28 -14.68 -3.37
C VAL A 57 -7.74 -14.34 -3.11
N TYR A 58 -7.96 -13.23 -2.40
CA TYR A 58 -9.28 -12.63 -2.31
C TYR A 58 -9.52 -11.71 -3.49
N VAL A 59 -10.73 -11.76 -4.05
CA VAL A 59 -11.21 -10.77 -5.01
C VAL A 59 -12.38 -10.04 -4.35
N GLN A 60 -12.29 -8.72 -4.27
CA GLN A 60 -13.34 -7.85 -3.74
C GLN A 60 -13.97 -7.03 -4.86
N PHE A 61 -15.29 -7.08 -4.95
CA PHE A 61 -16.10 -6.17 -5.76
C PHE A 61 -16.46 -4.92 -4.94
N ASN A 62 -15.89 -3.78 -5.33
CA ASN A 62 -16.10 -2.50 -4.64
C ASN A 62 -16.31 -1.35 -5.66
N PRO A 63 -17.56 -1.07 -6.07
CA PRO A 63 -17.89 -0.03 -7.05
C PRO A 63 -17.40 1.37 -6.68
N ALA A 64 -17.35 1.68 -5.38
CA ALA A 64 -16.92 2.99 -4.88
C ALA A 64 -15.43 3.27 -5.16
N ARG A 65 -14.65 2.26 -5.57
CA ARG A 65 -13.23 2.41 -5.94
C ARG A 65 -13.00 2.78 -7.39
N SER A 66 -14.03 2.90 -8.23
CA SER A 66 -13.92 3.25 -9.67
C SER A 66 -12.98 4.44 -9.94
N VAL A 67 -13.17 5.55 -9.21
CA VAL A 67 -12.35 6.76 -9.34
C VAL A 67 -10.90 6.53 -8.90
N SER A 68 -10.68 5.81 -7.80
CA SER A 68 -9.32 5.55 -7.29
C SER A 68 -8.53 4.58 -8.17
N SER A 69 -9.17 3.49 -8.60
CA SER A 69 -8.56 2.48 -9.47
C SER A 69 -8.28 3.02 -10.88
N GLY A 70 -9.13 3.95 -11.35
CA GLY A 70 -9.03 4.60 -12.65
C GLY A 70 -8.30 5.93 -12.67
N ALA A 71 -7.72 6.38 -11.54
CA ALA A 71 -7.19 7.72 -11.42
C ALA A 71 -6.22 8.05 -12.57
N ALA A 72 -6.46 9.19 -13.22
CA ALA A 72 -5.53 9.75 -14.19
C ALA A 72 -4.34 10.32 -13.43
N VAL A 73 -3.18 9.73 -13.66
CA VAL A 73 -1.93 10.04 -12.96
C VAL A 73 -0.85 10.50 -13.94
N ASP A 74 -1.24 10.82 -15.16
CA ASP A 74 -0.36 11.50 -16.11
C ASP A 74 -0.11 12.95 -15.67
N HIS A 75 1.01 13.49 -16.14
CA HIS A 75 1.48 14.81 -15.74
C HIS A 75 0.47 15.93 -16.05
N GLU A 76 -0.27 15.85 -17.14
CA GLU A 76 -1.26 16.88 -17.51
C GLU A 76 -2.45 16.85 -16.55
N SER A 77 -3.01 15.67 -16.29
CA SER A 77 -4.10 15.49 -15.34
C SER A 77 -3.73 15.95 -13.93
N ILE A 78 -2.51 15.66 -13.47
CA ILE A 78 -2.03 16.10 -12.15
C ILE A 78 -1.90 17.62 -12.09
N LYS A 79 -1.28 18.23 -13.11
CA LYS A 79 -1.11 19.69 -13.18
C LYS A 79 -2.44 20.44 -13.17
N ASN A 80 -3.48 19.84 -13.74
CA ASN A 80 -4.79 20.45 -13.93
C ASN A 80 -5.78 20.21 -12.78
N ARG A 81 -5.37 19.54 -11.69
CA ARG A 81 -6.23 19.31 -10.52
C ARG A 81 -5.60 19.85 -9.23
N PRO A 82 -6.39 20.37 -8.27
CA PRO A 82 -5.88 20.59 -6.93
C PRO A 82 -5.51 19.26 -6.28
N CYS A 83 -4.33 19.18 -5.67
CA CYS A 83 -3.92 17.98 -4.94
C CYS A 83 -4.83 17.77 -3.72
N PHE A 84 -5.61 16.70 -3.74
CA PHE A 84 -6.63 16.38 -2.74
C PHE A 84 -6.04 15.90 -1.39
N LEU A 85 -4.71 15.85 -1.27
CA LEU A 85 -3.99 15.52 -0.04
C LEU A 85 -3.40 16.77 0.66
N CYS A 86 -3.34 17.91 -0.03
CA CYS A 86 -2.92 19.17 0.58
C CYS A 86 -3.96 19.67 1.59
N ASP A 87 -3.52 20.17 2.75
CA ASP A 87 -4.41 20.65 3.82
C ASP A 87 -5.41 21.70 3.32
N SER A 88 -5.00 22.60 2.44
CA SER A 88 -5.89 23.62 1.84
C SER A 88 -7.03 23.02 1.00
N ASN A 89 -6.88 21.79 0.52
CA ASN A 89 -7.79 21.13 -0.41
C ASN A 89 -8.55 19.95 0.21
N LEU A 90 -8.20 19.50 1.43
CA LEU A 90 -9.00 18.47 2.10
C LEU A 90 -10.42 19.02 2.37
N PRO A 91 -11.47 18.18 2.28
CA PRO A 91 -12.82 18.53 2.70
C PRO A 91 -12.83 19.19 4.07
N HIS A 92 -13.71 20.19 4.25
CA HIS A 92 -13.75 20.99 5.49
C HIS A 92 -14.10 20.13 6.71
N GLU A 93 -14.93 19.12 6.54
CA GLU A 93 -15.37 18.17 7.56
C GLU A 93 -14.27 17.15 7.92
N GLN A 94 -13.31 16.92 7.01
CA GLN A 94 -12.27 15.93 7.20
C GLN A 94 -11.29 16.40 8.27
N LYS A 95 -11.25 15.66 9.37
CA LYS A 95 -10.30 15.86 10.48
C LYS A 95 -9.14 14.88 10.35
N GLY A 96 -8.10 15.08 11.16
CA GLY A 96 -6.97 14.18 11.20
C GLY A 96 -6.21 14.19 12.52
N VAL A 97 -5.28 13.25 12.64
CA VAL A 97 -4.31 13.17 13.73
C VAL A 97 -2.96 13.63 13.21
N LEU A 98 -2.40 14.69 13.80
CA LEU A 98 -1.04 15.13 13.54
C LEU A 98 -0.05 14.15 14.17
N TYR A 99 0.81 13.56 13.35
CA TYR A 99 1.81 12.57 13.73
C TYR A 99 3.22 13.13 13.52
N LYS A 100 4.00 13.19 14.61
CA LYS A 100 5.39 13.68 14.67
C LYS A 100 5.62 15.01 13.93
N ASN A 101 4.62 15.89 13.89
CA ASN A 101 4.61 17.20 13.23
C ASN A 101 4.87 17.22 11.70
N ASN A 102 5.05 16.06 11.07
CA ASN A 102 5.38 15.94 9.65
C ASN A 102 4.28 15.26 8.84
N TYR A 103 3.41 14.50 9.50
CA TYR A 103 2.34 13.74 8.84
C TYR A 103 0.97 14.02 9.44
N LEU A 104 -0.05 13.88 8.60
CA LEU A 104 -1.44 13.94 8.98
C LEU A 104 -2.10 12.59 8.67
N ILE A 105 -2.65 11.95 9.69
CA ILE A 105 -3.41 10.70 9.54
C ILE A 105 -4.88 11.06 9.34
N LEU A 106 -5.45 10.54 8.25
CA LEU A 106 -6.79 10.83 7.77
C LEU A 106 -7.57 9.53 7.61
N CYS A 107 -8.89 9.56 7.80
CA CYS A 107 -9.75 8.47 7.33
C CYS A 107 -9.75 8.45 5.80
N ASN A 108 -9.57 7.27 5.20
CA ASN A 108 -9.59 7.13 3.74
C ASN A 108 -11.05 7.24 3.24
N PRO A 109 -11.38 8.18 2.34
CA PRO A 109 -12.75 8.35 1.84
C PRO A 109 -13.22 7.25 0.89
N ALA A 110 -12.32 6.39 0.41
CA ALA A 110 -12.63 5.24 -0.43
C ALA A 110 -12.01 3.96 0.19
N PRO A 111 -12.50 3.51 1.36
CA PRO A 111 -11.88 2.44 2.12
C PRO A 111 -12.04 1.08 1.41
N ILE A 112 -11.03 0.21 1.57
CA ILE A 112 -11.07 -1.22 1.21
C ILE A 112 -11.44 -2.09 2.42
N PHE A 113 -11.09 -1.61 3.61
CA PHE A 113 -11.30 -2.28 4.89
C PHE A 113 -12.00 -1.32 5.86
N ALA A 114 -12.67 -1.87 6.87
CA ALA A 114 -13.43 -1.07 7.83
C ALA A 114 -12.57 -0.03 8.55
N GLU A 115 -11.30 -0.33 8.82
CA GLU A 115 -10.35 0.63 9.38
C GLU A 115 -9.24 0.87 8.35
N HIS A 116 -9.37 1.95 7.58
CA HIS A 116 -8.44 2.29 6.52
C HIS A 116 -8.06 3.77 6.61
N PHE A 117 -6.77 4.04 6.82
CA PHE A 117 -6.24 5.39 6.97
C PHE A 117 -5.29 5.77 5.85
N THR A 118 -5.24 7.05 5.53
CA THR A 118 -4.23 7.66 4.66
C THR A 118 -3.33 8.53 5.53
N VAL A 119 -2.01 8.35 5.44
CA VAL A 119 -1.00 9.08 6.23
C VAL A 119 -0.25 9.98 5.29
N VAL A 120 -0.58 11.26 5.32
CA VAL A 120 -0.15 12.23 4.31
C VAL A 120 0.96 13.10 4.87
N HIS A 121 2.04 13.31 4.13
CA HIS A 121 3.05 14.29 4.54
C HIS A 121 2.48 15.71 4.52
N MET A 122 2.80 16.55 5.49
CA MET A 122 2.20 17.89 5.58
C MET A 122 2.62 18.83 4.45
N GLN A 123 3.84 18.66 3.95
CA GLN A 123 4.32 19.37 2.76
C GLN A 123 4.00 18.57 1.50
N HIS A 124 3.55 19.27 0.47
CA HIS A 124 3.39 18.70 -0.86
C HIS A 124 4.77 18.40 -1.42
N GLN A 125 5.10 17.12 -1.51
CA GLN A 125 6.37 16.62 -2.05
C GLN A 125 6.13 15.32 -2.81
N PRO A 126 6.97 14.98 -3.80
CA PRO A 126 6.75 13.79 -4.64
C PRO A 126 6.52 12.51 -3.83
N GLN A 127 5.68 11.61 -4.35
CA GLN A 127 5.52 10.26 -3.82
C GLN A 127 6.82 9.48 -4.07
N ALA A 128 7.69 9.47 -3.07
CA ALA A 128 8.96 8.75 -3.08
C ALA A 128 9.21 8.07 -1.72
N ILE A 129 9.50 6.77 -1.75
CA ILE A 129 9.88 6.00 -0.56
C ILE A 129 11.33 6.29 -0.16
N ALA A 130 12.19 6.63 -1.12
CA ALA A 130 13.56 7.05 -0.84
C ALA A 130 13.56 8.28 0.09
N GLY A 131 14.13 8.13 1.29
CA GLY A 131 14.14 9.16 2.33
C GLY A 131 12.91 9.19 3.25
N SER A 132 11.89 8.36 3.00
CA SER A 132 10.68 8.30 3.84
C SER A 132 10.44 6.93 4.50
N VAL A 133 11.30 5.94 4.23
CA VAL A 133 11.27 4.61 4.89
C VAL A 133 11.33 4.72 6.42
N ASP A 134 12.16 5.61 6.97
CA ASP A 134 12.26 5.81 8.42
C ASP A 134 10.92 6.18 9.06
N SER A 135 10.20 7.11 8.42
CA SER A 135 8.86 7.50 8.86
C SER A 135 7.83 6.37 8.68
N LEU A 136 7.97 5.55 7.64
CA LEU A 136 7.14 4.36 7.45
C LEU A 136 7.37 3.33 8.56
N LEU A 137 8.62 3.06 8.96
CA LEU A 137 8.96 2.11 10.03
C LEU A 137 8.49 2.60 11.40
N ASP A 138 8.73 3.88 11.70
CA ASP A 138 8.26 4.54 12.91
C ASP A 138 6.73 4.46 13.04
N PHE A 139 6.01 4.82 11.98
CA PHE A 139 4.55 4.79 11.97
C PHE A 139 4.02 3.36 12.09
N THR A 140 4.66 2.38 11.45
CA THR A 140 4.30 0.97 11.56
C THR A 140 4.43 0.46 13.00
N ALA A 141 5.51 0.82 13.69
CA ALA A 141 5.71 0.43 15.09
C ALA A 141 4.66 1.06 16.02
N ASP A 142 4.36 2.36 15.84
CA ASP A 142 3.37 3.07 16.65
C ASP A 142 1.91 2.59 16.40
N MET A 143 1.66 2.00 15.23
CA MET A 143 0.36 1.44 14.82
C MET A 143 0.21 -0.07 15.09
N SER A 144 1.25 -0.72 15.59
CA SER A 144 1.24 -2.15 15.96
C SER A 144 0.53 -2.40 17.30
N PRO A 145 -0.11 -3.58 17.50
CA PRO A 145 -0.29 -4.67 16.52
C PRO A 145 -1.50 -4.51 15.59
N ASP A 146 -2.33 -3.48 15.76
CA ASP A 146 -3.64 -3.42 15.10
C ASP A 146 -3.55 -3.21 13.58
N TYR A 147 -2.48 -2.58 13.08
CA TYR A 147 -2.37 -2.20 11.67
C TYR A 147 -1.05 -2.58 11.02
N ALA A 148 -1.13 -2.87 9.73
CA ALA A 148 -0.02 -2.85 8.80
C ALA A 148 -0.07 -1.56 7.96
N VAL A 149 1.09 -1.11 7.51
CA VAL A 149 1.27 0.14 6.76
C VAL A 149 1.80 -0.19 5.38
N PHE A 150 1.31 0.48 4.34
CA PHE A 150 1.77 0.26 2.99
C PHE A 150 2.02 1.54 2.20
N TYR A 151 2.89 1.41 1.20
CA TYR A 151 3.28 2.45 0.26
C TYR A 151 3.11 1.93 -1.16
N ASN A 152 2.46 2.74 -2.00
CA ASN A 152 2.42 2.54 -3.43
C ASN A 152 3.34 3.57 -4.09
N GLY A 153 4.26 3.12 -4.93
CA GLY A 153 5.06 4.01 -5.76
C GLY A 153 4.21 4.83 -6.74
N PRO A 154 4.74 5.94 -7.28
CA PRO A 154 3.98 6.87 -8.13
C PRO A 154 3.39 6.21 -9.38
N ALA A 155 4.05 5.17 -9.89
CA ALA A 155 3.57 4.35 -11.00
C ALA A 155 3.16 2.93 -10.54
N CYS A 156 2.77 2.73 -9.29
CA CYS A 156 2.42 1.42 -8.72
C CYS A 156 1.14 1.47 -7.88
N GLY A 157 0.11 2.16 -8.38
CA GLY A 157 -1.19 2.26 -7.70
C GLY A 157 -1.32 3.41 -6.69
N ALA A 158 -0.42 4.40 -6.72
CA ALA A 158 -0.64 5.65 -6.01
C ALA A 158 -1.68 6.51 -6.74
N SER A 159 -2.66 7.05 -6.01
CA SER A 159 -3.67 7.96 -6.57
C SER A 159 -3.24 9.43 -6.59
N ALA A 160 -2.22 9.77 -5.80
CA ALA A 160 -1.54 11.07 -5.75
C ALA A 160 -0.02 10.85 -5.87
N PRO A 161 0.52 10.63 -7.07
CA PRO A 161 1.96 10.44 -7.26
C PRO A 161 2.78 11.71 -6.99
N ASP A 162 2.11 12.86 -6.88
CA ASP A 162 2.66 14.18 -6.60
C ASP A 162 2.80 14.49 -5.10
N HIS A 163 2.18 13.70 -4.22
CA HIS A 163 2.15 13.99 -2.78
C HIS A 163 2.43 12.74 -1.93
N LEU A 164 3.55 12.74 -1.21
CA LEU A 164 3.97 11.68 -0.30
C LEU A 164 2.87 11.27 0.68
N HIS A 165 2.48 10.01 0.62
CA HIS A 165 1.57 9.38 1.56
C HIS A 165 1.83 7.88 1.72
N PHE A 166 1.48 7.38 2.90
CA PHE A 166 1.30 5.97 3.20
C PHE A 166 -0.18 5.68 3.44
N GLN A 167 -0.51 4.41 3.59
CA GLN A 167 -1.84 3.97 3.99
C GLN A 167 -1.72 2.92 5.09
N ALA A 168 -2.72 2.83 5.96
CA ALA A 168 -2.77 1.84 7.04
C ALA A 168 -4.06 1.03 6.95
N MET A 169 -3.97 -0.26 7.23
CA MET A 169 -5.08 -1.20 7.20
C MET A 169 -4.91 -2.26 8.30
N PRO A 170 -5.95 -3.02 8.68
CA PRO A 170 -5.87 -3.94 9.81
C PRO A 170 -4.79 -5.01 9.57
N ALA A 171 -3.89 -5.20 10.53
CA ALA A 171 -2.81 -6.17 10.40
C ALA A 171 -3.35 -7.59 10.15
N ASN A 172 -2.54 -8.42 9.49
CA ASN A 172 -2.85 -9.82 9.21
C ASN A 172 -4.15 -10.01 8.41
N THR A 173 -4.47 -9.08 7.51
CA THR A 173 -5.66 -9.18 6.62
C THR A 173 -5.33 -9.74 5.24
N LEU A 174 -4.07 -9.64 4.80
CA LEU A 174 -3.69 -10.02 3.43
C LEU A 174 -3.15 -11.46 3.38
N PRO A 175 -3.51 -12.27 2.37
CA PRO A 175 -3.05 -13.65 2.27
C PRO A 175 -1.55 -13.83 2.36
N LEU A 176 -0.76 -13.01 1.66
CA LEU A 176 0.71 -13.12 1.71
C LEU A 176 1.28 -12.75 3.08
N GLN A 177 0.63 -11.84 3.81
CA GLN A 177 1.02 -11.50 5.18
C GLN A 177 0.71 -12.64 6.15
N GLN A 178 -0.40 -13.36 5.93
CA GLN A 178 -0.84 -14.48 6.76
C GLN A 178 -0.06 -15.77 6.49
N SER A 179 0.45 -15.94 5.27
CA SER A 179 1.25 -17.10 4.87
C SER A 179 2.69 -17.08 5.40
N LEU A 180 2.96 -16.34 6.48
CA LEU A 180 4.29 -16.07 7.02
C LEU A 180 4.45 -16.65 8.44
N PRO A 181 5.52 -17.42 8.72
CA PRO A 181 6.52 -17.91 7.77
C PRO A 181 5.91 -18.94 6.79
N GLY A 182 6.24 -18.82 5.51
CA GLY A 182 5.75 -19.68 4.44
C GLY A 182 6.87 -20.45 3.74
N ASN A 183 6.61 -20.94 2.52
CA ASN A 183 7.63 -21.54 1.66
C ASN A 183 8.58 -20.48 1.08
N PHE A 184 9.38 -19.86 1.95
CA PHE A 184 10.22 -18.72 1.62
C PHE A 184 11.69 -19.12 1.71
N ARG A 185 12.41 -18.96 0.60
CA ARG A 185 13.85 -19.23 0.54
C ARG A 185 14.59 -18.16 1.33
N LEU A 186 15.36 -18.55 2.34
CA LEU A 186 16.27 -17.66 3.05
C LEU A 186 17.43 -17.28 2.12
N ILE A 187 17.52 -16.00 1.78
CA ILE A 187 18.55 -15.43 0.91
C ILE A 187 19.76 -15.00 1.73
N LYS A 188 19.51 -14.40 2.90
CA LYS A 188 20.54 -13.85 3.78
C LYS A 188 20.12 -14.01 5.23
N ASP A 189 20.97 -14.64 6.03
CA ASP A 189 20.81 -14.74 7.49
C ASP A 189 21.82 -13.82 8.19
N ALA A 190 21.39 -12.59 8.50
CA ALA A 190 22.20 -11.57 9.13
C ALA A 190 21.32 -10.74 10.09
N ALA A 191 21.81 -9.58 10.54
CA ALA A 191 21.05 -8.64 11.37
C ALA A 191 19.69 -8.26 10.73
N VAL A 192 19.66 -8.17 9.40
CA VAL A 192 18.43 -8.17 8.61
C VAL A 192 18.39 -9.48 7.84
N ARG A 193 17.35 -10.29 8.10
CA ARG A 193 17.08 -11.50 7.30
C ARG A 193 16.35 -11.13 6.04
N ILE A 194 16.74 -11.75 4.93
CA ILE A 194 16.10 -11.53 3.63
C ILE A 194 15.56 -12.86 3.15
N TYR A 195 14.29 -12.86 2.76
CA TYR A 195 13.62 -14.02 2.21
C TYR A 195 13.04 -13.72 0.83
N TYR A 196 12.98 -14.75 -0.01
CA TYR A 196 12.30 -14.74 -1.30
C TYR A 196 11.11 -15.71 -1.27
N PRO A 197 9.87 -15.21 -1.33
CA PRO A 197 8.68 -16.06 -1.43
C PRO A 197 8.63 -16.83 -2.76
N GLU A 198 8.47 -18.15 -2.70
CA GLU A 198 8.39 -19.01 -3.88
C GLU A 198 6.95 -19.45 -4.17
N GLY A 199 6.62 -19.68 -5.45
CA GLY A 199 5.34 -20.25 -5.85
C GLY A 199 4.14 -19.30 -5.78
N ILE A 200 4.35 -17.99 -5.69
CA ILE A 200 3.28 -16.98 -5.55
C ILE A 200 2.93 -16.24 -6.86
N ASN A 201 3.44 -16.70 -8.01
CA ASN A 201 3.24 -16.12 -9.35
C ASN A 201 3.61 -14.62 -9.50
N ARG A 202 4.48 -14.14 -8.62
CA ARG A 202 5.09 -12.80 -8.63
C ARG A 202 6.36 -12.82 -7.80
N THR A 203 7.25 -11.89 -8.08
CA THR A 203 8.48 -11.72 -7.30
C THR A 203 8.23 -10.79 -6.12
N ALA A 204 8.78 -11.14 -4.95
CA ALA A 204 8.81 -10.27 -3.77
C ALA A 204 10.07 -10.52 -2.97
N LEU A 205 10.43 -9.58 -2.10
CA LEU A 205 11.44 -9.77 -1.06
C LEU A 205 10.84 -9.44 0.30
N VAL A 206 11.19 -10.23 1.31
CA VAL A 206 10.81 -9.97 2.70
C VAL A 206 12.06 -9.66 3.51
N LEU A 207 12.11 -8.47 4.10
CA LEU A 207 13.18 -8.05 5.01
C LEU A 207 12.63 -8.12 6.43
N GLU A 208 13.34 -8.80 7.33
CA GLU A 208 13.00 -8.90 8.75
C GLU A 208 14.15 -8.43 9.63
N GLY A 209 13.86 -7.62 10.64
CA GLY A 209 14.89 -7.13 11.56
C GLY A 209 14.30 -6.52 12.83
N ARG A 210 15.10 -6.54 13.90
CA ARG A 210 14.80 -5.90 15.19
C ARG A 210 15.44 -4.53 15.35
N ASP A 211 16.42 -4.21 14.50
CA ASP A 211 17.15 -2.95 14.55
C ASP A 211 16.73 -2.08 13.37
N LYS A 212 16.17 -0.91 13.67
CA LYS A 212 15.62 0.00 12.65
C LYS A 212 16.71 0.51 11.71
N ASP A 213 17.88 0.87 12.24
CA ASP A 213 18.97 1.44 11.44
C ASP A 213 19.55 0.42 10.45
N SER A 214 19.68 -0.84 10.88
CA SER A 214 20.08 -1.95 10.00
C SER A 214 19.05 -2.20 8.89
N LEU A 215 17.76 -2.12 9.19
CA LEU A 215 16.70 -2.23 8.19
C LEU A 215 16.73 -1.07 7.19
N LEU A 216 16.93 0.17 7.65
CA LEU A 216 17.06 1.34 6.79
C LEU A 216 18.25 1.19 5.84
N ALA A 217 19.41 0.78 6.36
CA ALA A 217 20.59 0.55 5.55
C ALA A 217 20.39 -0.58 4.52
N GLN A 218 19.73 -1.68 4.91
CA GLN A 218 19.46 -2.80 4.00
C GLN A 218 18.40 -2.44 2.94
N PHE A 219 17.41 -1.64 3.29
CA PHE A 219 16.41 -1.14 2.34
C PHE A 219 17.03 -0.17 1.33
N ASP A 220 17.91 0.74 1.76
CA ASP A 220 18.66 1.64 0.86
C ASP A 220 19.55 0.84 -0.11
N ARG A 221 20.24 -0.21 0.37
CA ARG A 221 21.00 -1.13 -0.48
C ARG A 221 20.11 -1.80 -1.52
N LEU A 222 18.92 -2.25 -1.13
CA LEU A 222 17.96 -2.84 -2.06
C LEU A 222 17.52 -1.86 -3.15
N LEU A 223 17.21 -0.61 -2.79
CA LEU A 223 16.87 0.41 -3.77
C LEU A 223 18.02 0.66 -4.75
N ARG A 224 19.25 0.78 -4.25
CA ARG A 224 20.44 1.01 -5.09
C ARG A 224 20.72 -0.16 -6.04
N ALA A 225 20.64 -1.39 -5.53
CA ALA A 225 20.79 -2.61 -6.33
C ALA A 225 19.73 -2.67 -7.45
N ALA A 226 18.47 -2.41 -7.11
CA ALA A 226 17.38 -2.34 -8.08
C ALA A 226 17.63 -1.23 -9.13
N GLN A 227 18.07 -0.04 -8.72
CA GLN A 227 18.40 1.04 -9.63
C GLN A 227 19.53 0.68 -10.60
N ASN A 228 20.57 0.02 -10.10
CA ASN A 228 21.72 -0.43 -10.89
C ASN A 228 21.30 -1.48 -11.93
N VAL A 229 20.67 -2.58 -11.49
CA VAL A 229 20.24 -3.67 -12.37
C VAL A 229 19.22 -3.21 -13.41
N LEU A 230 18.26 -2.36 -13.02
CA LEU A 230 17.24 -1.82 -13.92
C LEU A 230 17.75 -0.63 -14.76
N SER A 231 18.96 -0.13 -14.48
CA SER A 231 19.55 1.04 -15.12
C SER A 231 18.65 2.28 -15.05
N VAL A 232 17.98 2.49 -13.91
CA VAL A 232 17.10 3.65 -13.66
C VAL A 232 17.73 4.60 -12.66
N ARG A 233 17.53 5.90 -12.87
CA ARG A 233 18.02 6.95 -11.96
C ARG A 233 17.02 7.34 -10.88
N SER A 234 15.73 7.15 -11.15
CA SER A 234 14.65 7.42 -10.21
C SER A 234 14.44 6.23 -9.29
N GLU A 235 13.54 6.38 -8.32
CA GLU A 235 12.98 5.25 -7.59
C GLU A 235 12.49 4.16 -8.57
N PRO A 236 12.87 2.89 -8.37
CA PRO A 236 12.32 1.80 -9.14
C PRO A 236 10.83 1.66 -8.82
N MET A 237 10.05 1.18 -9.77
CA MET A 237 8.63 0.91 -9.55
C MET A 237 8.47 -0.09 -8.39
N ILE A 238 7.82 0.34 -7.30
CA ILE A 238 7.84 -0.37 -6.02
C ILE A 238 6.50 -0.31 -5.28
N ASN A 239 6.13 -1.41 -4.65
CA ASN A 239 5.12 -1.49 -3.59
C ASN A 239 5.78 -2.00 -2.31
N VAL A 240 5.38 -1.47 -1.16
CA VAL A 240 5.94 -1.84 0.14
C VAL A 240 4.80 -2.08 1.11
N LEU A 241 4.79 -3.23 1.78
CA LEU A 241 3.94 -3.54 2.93
C LEU A 241 4.84 -3.73 4.15
N CYS A 242 4.51 -3.06 5.25
CA CYS A 242 5.25 -3.18 6.49
C CYS A 242 4.33 -3.52 7.65
N SER A 243 4.79 -4.44 8.50
CA SER A 243 4.16 -4.79 9.76
C SER A 243 5.21 -4.82 10.85
N TYR A 244 4.79 -4.61 12.10
CA TYR A 244 5.64 -4.72 13.27
C TYR A 244 4.94 -5.61 14.28
N ASP A 245 5.62 -6.66 14.72
CA ASP A 245 5.10 -7.60 15.71
C ASP A 245 6.25 -8.09 16.59
N ASP A 246 6.01 -8.22 17.89
CA ASP A 246 6.98 -8.67 18.91
C ASP A 246 8.42 -8.08 18.75
N GLY A 247 8.52 -6.78 18.50
CA GLY A 247 9.81 -6.12 18.36
C GLY A 247 10.52 -6.34 17.01
N VAL A 248 9.84 -6.92 16.02
CA VAL A 248 10.38 -7.24 14.70
C VAL A 248 9.59 -6.47 13.65
N TRP A 249 10.29 -5.66 12.85
CA TRP A 249 9.72 -5.15 11.61
C TRP A 249 9.84 -6.23 10.53
N ARG A 250 8.79 -6.34 9.74
CA ARG A 250 8.76 -7.10 8.51
C ARG A 250 8.37 -6.17 7.37
N ILE A 251 9.16 -6.15 6.32
CA ILE A 251 8.92 -5.35 5.12
C ILE A 251 8.82 -6.29 3.93
N ILE A 252 7.66 -6.35 3.29
CA ILE A 252 7.46 -7.04 2.01
C ILE A 252 7.58 -6.01 0.90
N VAL A 253 8.51 -6.23 -0.02
CA VAL A 253 8.79 -5.37 -1.16
C VAL A 253 8.42 -6.09 -2.45
N PHE A 254 7.61 -5.45 -3.27
CA PHE A 254 7.37 -5.87 -4.65
C PHE A 254 8.01 -4.84 -5.57
N LEU A 255 9.11 -5.21 -6.22
CA LEU A 255 9.64 -4.45 -7.35
C LEU A 255 8.82 -4.82 -8.59
N ARG A 256 8.42 -3.80 -9.34
CA ARG A 256 7.44 -3.89 -10.42
C ARG A 256 8.10 -3.59 -11.75
N SER A 257 7.64 -4.24 -12.81
CA SER A 257 8.06 -3.97 -14.20
C SER A 257 7.14 -2.96 -14.91
N LYS A 258 5.89 -2.87 -14.44
CA LYS A 258 4.83 -2.11 -15.10
C LYS A 258 3.77 -1.61 -14.13
N HIS A 259 3.17 -0.46 -14.45
CA HIS A 259 2.16 0.16 -13.60
C HIS A 259 0.87 -0.65 -13.60
N ARG A 260 0.32 -0.86 -14.80
CA ARG A 260 -0.94 -1.57 -15.02
C ARG A 260 -0.73 -2.68 -16.06
N PRO A 261 -1.39 -3.82 -15.89
CA PRO A 261 -1.34 -4.89 -16.87
C PRO A 261 -1.99 -4.46 -18.19
N ASP A 262 -1.67 -5.11 -19.30
CA ASP A 262 -2.21 -4.84 -20.64
C ASP A 262 -3.73 -5.03 -20.65
N ALA A 263 -4.23 -6.00 -19.89
CA ALA A 263 -5.66 -6.22 -19.70
C ALA A 263 -6.40 -4.99 -19.15
N PHE A 264 -5.73 -4.06 -18.44
CA PHE A 264 -6.35 -2.81 -18.00
C PHE A 264 -6.73 -1.88 -19.15
N TYR A 265 -5.91 -1.89 -20.21
CA TYR A 265 -6.04 -1.04 -21.39
C TYR A 265 -6.77 -1.71 -22.55
N ALA A 266 -7.02 -3.02 -22.47
CA ALA A 266 -7.80 -3.74 -23.46
C ALA A 266 -9.22 -3.18 -23.60
N GLU A 267 -9.84 -3.45 -24.75
CA GLU A 267 -11.20 -3.01 -25.07
C GLU A 267 -12.22 -4.13 -24.91
N GLY A 268 -13.48 -3.76 -24.70
CA GLY A 268 -14.60 -4.70 -24.63
C GLY A 268 -14.45 -5.75 -23.52
N GLU A 269 -14.83 -6.98 -23.83
CA GLU A 269 -14.87 -8.11 -22.88
C GLU A 269 -13.49 -8.62 -22.44
N GLN A 270 -12.42 -8.22 -23.12
CA GLN A 270 -11.05 -8.59 -22.76
C GLN A 270 -10.46 -7.66 -21.69
N ARG A 271 -11.12 -6.53 -21.41
CA ARG A 271 -10.68 -5.59 -20.38
C ARG A 271 -10.85 -6.18 -18.99
N ILE A 272 -9.81 -6.04 -18.18
CA ILE A 272 -9.84 -6.29 -16.74
C ILE A 272 -9.40 -5.01 -16.04
N PHE A 273 -10.33 -4.32 -15.38
CA PHE A 273 -10.08 -3.03 -14.72
C PHE A 273 -9.43 -3.21 -13.34
N VAL A 274 -8.25 -3.82 -13.32
CA VAL A 274 -7.42 -4.00 -12.13
C VAL A 274 -6.10 -3.27 -12.35
N SER A 275 -5.76 -2.37 -11.42
CA SER A 275 -4.52 -1.59 -11.41
C SER A 275 -3.75 -1.94 -10.13
N PRO A 276 -2.94 -3.01 -10.14
CA PRO A 276 -2.40 -3.59 -8.89
C PRO A 276 -1.56 -2.59 -8.09
N GLY A 277 -1.96 -2.34 -6.85
CA GLY A 277 -1.15 -1.70 -5.81
C GLY A 277 -0.69 -2.72 -4.76
N THR A 278 -0.22 -2.25 -3.60
CA THR A 278 0.34 -3.14 -2.56
C THR A 278 -0.67 -4.18 -2.06
N ILE A 279 -1.94 -3.78 -1.85
CA ILE A 279 -2.98 -4.70 -1.36
C ILE A 279 -3.25 -5.81 -2.39
N ASP A 280 -3.35 -5.46 -3.68
CA ASP A 280 -3.50 -6.43 -4.77
C ASP A 280 -2.30 -7.37 -4.84
N MET A 281 -1.08 -6.81 -4.85
CA MET A 281 0.16 -7.59 -4.88
C MET A 281 0.35 -8.48 -3.64
N ALA A 282 -0.35 -8.22 -2.54
CA ALA A 282 -0.30 -9.08 -1.35
C ALA A 282 -1.44 -10.12 -1.31
N GLY A 283 -2.18 -10.31 -2.41
CA GLY A 283 -3.18 -11.36 -2.55
C GLY A 283 -4.62 -10.91 -2.31
N PHE A 284 -4.91 -9.61 -2.33
CA PHE A 284 -6.27 -9.10 -2.13
C PHE A 284 -6.61 -8.14 -3.27
N ILE A 285 -7.14 -8.66 -4.37
CA ILE A 285 -7.45 -7.88 -5.58
C ILE A 285 -8.76 -7.13 -5.42
N ILE A 286 -8.77 -5.84 -5.78
CA ILE A 286 -9.97 -5.01 -5.76
C ILE A 286 -10.36 -4.64 -7.19
N THR A 287 -11.62 -4.91 -7.54
CA THR A 287 -12.20 -4.42 -8.80
C THR A 287 -13.49 -3.66 -8.55
N PRO A 288 -13.71 -2.51 -9.23
CA PRO A 288 -14.97 -1.79 -9.20
C PRO A 288 -16.00 -2.33 -10.19
N LEU A 289 -15.64 -3.30 -11.05
CA LEU A 289 -16.52 -3.85 -12.08
C LEU A 289 -16.98 -5.25 -11.73
N GLU A 290 -18.30 -5.47 -11.80
CA GLU A 290 -18.89 -6.78 -11.48
C GLU A 290 -18.47 -7.85 -12.49
N ALA A 291 -18.34 -7.48 -13.76
CA ALA A 291 -17.87 -8.39 -14.81
C ALA A 291 -16.46 -8.94 -14.50
N ASP A 292 -15.55 -8.09 -14.04
CA ASP A 292 -14.20 -8.51 -13.61
C ASP A 292 -14.29 -9.38 -12.36
N PHE A 293 -15.10 -8.97 -11.37
CA PHE A 293 -15.29 -9.75 -10.16
C PHE A 293 -15.79 -11.16 -10.45
N ASN A 294 -16.64 -11.35 -11.46
CA ASN A 294 -17.12 -12.67 -11.86
C ASN A 294 -16.11 -13.43 -12.72
N SER A 295 -15.38 -12.73 -13.59
CA SER A 295 -14.54 -13.36 -14.60
C SER A 295 -13.11 -13.66 -14.16
N LEU A 296 -12.60 -13.03 -13.09
CA LEU A 296 -11.25 -13.27 -12.57
C LEU A 296 -11.10 -14.72 -12.08
N ASP A 297 -10.18 -15.46 -12.64
CA ASP A 297 -9.83 -16.79 -12.13
C ASP A 297 -8.34 -16.81 -11.77
N PHE A 298 -7.88 -17.94 -11.25
CA PHE A 298 -6.49 -18.10 -10.88
C PHE A 298 -5.53 -17.84 -12.04
N LYS A 299 -5.88 -18.26 -13.25
CA LYS A 299 -5.04 -18.11 -14.45
C LYS A 299 -4.89 -16.64 -14.82
N LYS A 300 -5.99 -15.90 -14.87
CA LYS A 300 -5.99 -14.45 -15.13
C LYS A 300 -5.19 -13.72 -14.06
N ILE A 301 -5.45 -14.00 -12.79
CA ILE A 301 -4.74 -13.36 -11.67
C ILE A 301 -3.23 -13.62 -11.74
N SER A 302 -2.83 -14.87 -11.99
CA SER A 302 -1.42 -15.23 -12.17
C SER A 302 -0.79 -14.48 -13.34
N SER A 303 -1.52 -14.33 -14.45
CA SER A 303 -1.07 -13.53 -15.59
C SER A 303 -0.89 -12.05 -15.23
N LEU A 304 -1.85 -11.43 -14.51
CA LEU A 304 -1.74 -10.03 -14.10
C LEU A 304 -0.52 -9.83 -13.18
N TYR A 305 -0.32 -10.73 -12.22
CA TYR A 305 0.82 -10.70 -11.30
C TYR A 305 2.15 -10.84 -12.02
N ALA A 306 2.29 -11.83 -12.91
CA ALA A 306 3.51 -12.05 -13.67
C ALA A 306 3.83 -10.84 -14.57
N GLU A 307 2.82 -10.27 -15.24
CA GLU A 307 3.02 -9.15 -16.16
C GLU A 307 3.55 -7.90 -15.46
N VAL A 308 3.07 -7.60 -14.25
CA VAL A 308 3.45 -6.37 -13.54
C VAL A 308 4.64 -6.53 -12.60
N SER A 309 5.11 -7.76 -12.37
CA SER A 309 6.28 -8.06 -11.54
C SER A 309 7.56 -8.01 -12.38
N LEU A 310 8.70 -7.83 -11.73
CA LEU A 310 9.96 -8.17 -12.38
C LEU A 310 10.01 -9.66 -12.71
N SER A 311 10.77 -10.04 -13.73
CA SER A 311 11.07 -11.45 -13.98
C SER A 311 11.93 -12.02 -12.84
N GLU A 312 11.84 -13.32 -12.61
CA GLU A 312 12.68 -14.01 -11.63
C GLU A 312 14.17 -13.76 -11.89
N ASP A 313 14.63 -13.90 -13.13
CA ASP A 313 16.02 -13.60 -13.52
C ASP A 313 16.47 -12.18 -13.16
N THR A 314 15.58 -11.19 -13.29
CA THR A 314 15.90 -9.80 -12.94
C THR A 314 15.96 -9.63 -11.43
N MET A 315 15.03 -10.26 -10.70
CA MET A 315 15.04 -10.24 -9.24
C MET A 315 16.29 -10.95 -8.67
N GLU A 316 16.70 -12.09 -9.24
CA GLU A 316 17.93 -12.80 -8.83
C GLU A 316 19.18 -11.93 -9.05
N LYS A 317 19.26 -11.17 -10.15
CA LYS A 317 20.35 -10.20 -10.35
C LYS A 317 20.40 -9.15 -9.25
N ILE A 318 19.24 -8.63 -8.83
CA ILE A 318 19.13 -7.66 -7.73
C ILE A 318 19.56 -8.31 -6.41
N ILE A 319 19.09 -9.53 -6.14
CA ILE A 319 19.45 -10.30 -4.95
C ILE A 319 20.96 -10.50 -4.86
N ASN A 320 21.63 -10.80 -5.97
CA ASN A 320 23.08 -11.02 -6.01
C ASN A 320 23.91 -9.76 -5.68
N GLU A 321 23.30 -8.57 -5.66
CA GLU A 321 23.94 -7.31 -5.26
C GLU A 321 23.73 -6.95 -3.76
N LEU A 322 22.96 -7.73 -2.98
CA LEU A 322 22.55 -7.42 -1.58
C LEU A 322 23.50 -7.93 -0.47
#